data_AF-A0A6A6DKI7-F1
#
_entry.id   AF-A0A6A6DKI7-F1
#
_cell.length_a   1.000
_cell.length_b   1.000
_cell.length_c   1.000
_cell.angle_alpha   90.00
_cell.angle_beta   90.00
_cell.angle_gamma   90.00
#
_symmetry.space_group_name_H-M   'P 1'
#
loop_
_entity.id
_entity.type
_entity.pdbx_description
1 polymer ?
#
loop_
_entity_poly.entity_id
_entity_poly.type
_entity_poly.pdbx_seq_one_letter_code
_entity_poly.pdbx_strand_id
1 'polypeptide(L)' 'MRLLNVNVDGSFILTTFIGNRVPSYAILSHTWEVNNQEVTFQDLKKGIGSSKSGYRKIQFCGDQAQRDGLKYF' A
#
# COMPACT_ATOMS: atom_id res chain seq x y z
N MET A 1 12.62 3.27 -5.03
CA MET A 1 11.46 2.42 -4.70
C MET A 1 10.40 3.24 -3.97
N ARG A 2 9.11 2.94 -4.15
CA ARG A 2 8.02 3.59 -3.40
C ARG A 2 7.26 2.51 -2.64
N LEU A 3 7.11 2.69 -1.34
CA LEU A 3 6.47 1.72 -0.45
C LEU A 3 5.38 2.42 0.36
N LEU A 4 4.39 1.66 0.80
CA LEU A 4 3.34 2.11 1.69
C LEU A 4 3.67 1.73 3.14
N ASN A 5 3.14 2.51 4.08
CA ASN A 5 2.95 2.08 5.46
C ASN A 5 1.58 2.55 5.94
N VAL A 6 1.11 1.94 7.03
CA VAL A 6 -0.17 2.30 7.66
C VAL A 6 0.10 3.31 8.78
N ASN A 7 -0.61 4.43 8.75
CA ASN A 7 -0.60 5.44 9.79
C ASN A 7 -1.47 5.02 10.98
N VAL A 8 -1.40 5.74 12.10
CA VAL A 8 -2.18 5.45 13.32
C VAL A 8 -3.69 5.51 13.06
N ASP A 9 -4.13 6.37 12.13
CA ASP A 9 -5.54 6.51 11.72
C ASP A 9 -5.98 5.49 10.65
N GLY A 10 -5.11 4.54 10.29
CA GLY A 10 -5.37 3.54 9.26
C GLY A 10 -5.20 4.03 7.82
N SER A 11 -4.84 5.31 7.61
CA SER A 11 -4.53 5.83 6.27
C SER A 11 -3.17 5.35 5.77
N PHE A 12 -2.96 5.40 4.45
CA PHE A 12 -1.70 4.97 3.84
C PHE A 12 -0.77 6.15 3.59
N ILE A 13 0.50 5.98 3.97
CA ILE A 13 1.56 6.94 3.69
C ILE A 13 2.48 6.39 2.60
N LEU A 14 2.59 7.13 1.50
CA LEU A 14 3.51 6.82 0.42
C LEU A 14 4.91 7.35 0.74
N THR A 15 5.86 6.44 0.96
CA THR A 15 7.27 6.79 1.22
C THR A 15 8.14 6.46 0.02
N THR A 16 9.00 7.41 -0.38
CA THR A 16 9.95 7.21 -1.49
C THR A 16 11.36 6.97 -0.95
N PHE A 17 11.97 5.86 -1.38
CA PHE A 17 13.35 5.49 -1.10
C PHE A 17 14.20 5.66 -2.36
N ILE A 18 15.35 6.33 -2.24
CA ILE A 18 16.29 6.58 -3.33
C ILE A 18 17.59 5.81 -3.06
N GLY A 19 18.14 5.16 -4.08
CA GLY A 19 19.35 4.33 -3.97
C GLY A 19 19.11 2.98 -3.29
N ASN A 20 20.16 2.42 -2.69
CA ASN A 20 20.17 1.04 -2.21
C ASN A 20 19.72 0.87 -0.75
N ARG A 21 19.34 1.96 -0.06
CA ARG A 21 18.88 1.93 1.34
C ARG A 21 17.37 1.71 1.42
N VAL A 22 16.91 0.59 0.88
CA VAL A 22 15.51 0.18 0.95
C VAL A 22 15.33 -0.73 2.17
N PRO A 23 14.37 -0.47 3.08
CA PRO A 23 14.11 -1.33 4.24
C PRO A 23 13.54 -2.68 3.80
N SER A 24 13.38 -3.64 4.71
CA SER A 24 12.56 -4.83 4.45
C SER A 24 11.08 -4.45 4.25
N TYR A 25 10.41 -5.10 3.31
CA TYR A 25 9.01 -4.83 2.95
C TYR A 25 8.28 -6.09 2.50
N ALA A 26 6.96 -6.10 2.66
CA ALA A 26 6.09 -7.11 2.05
C ALA A 26 5.71 -6.68 0.63
N ILE A 27 5.28 -7.63 -0.21
CA ILE A 27 4.76 -7.31 -1.54
C ILE A 27 3.37 -7.93 -1.65
N LEU A 28 2.39 -7.13 -2.07
CA LEU A 28 1.08 -7.63 -2.45
C LEU A 28 1.18 -8.36 -3.79
N SER A 29 0.82 -9.65 -3.82
CA SER A 29 0.70 -10.39 -5.08
C SER A 29 -0.36 -9.74 -5.97
N HIS A 30 0.00 -9.51 -7.24
CA HIS A 30 -0.80 -8.70 -8.13
C HIS A 30 -1.94 -9.49 -8.75
N THR A 31 -3.16 -9.15 -8.33
CA THR A 31 -4.41 -9.55 -8.98
C THR A 31 -5.16 -8.27 -9.33
N TRP A 32 -5.48 -8.06 -10.60
CA TRP A 32 -6.18 -6.84 -11.01
C TRP A 32 -7.66 -6.90 -10.61
N GLU A 33 -8.17 -5.84 -10.01
CA GLU A 33 -9.62 -5.65 -10.00
C GLU A 33 -10.13 -5.28 -11.41
N VAL A 34 -11.35 -5.68 -11.71
CA VAL A 34 -12.09 -5.26 -12.91
C VAL A 34 -12.73 -3.88 -12.73
N ASN A 35 -13.24 -3.29 -13.81
CA ASN A 35 -14.09 -2.09 -13.77
C ASN A 35 -13.48 -0.87 -13.05
N ASN A 36 -12.18 -0.64 -13.22
CA ASN A 36 -11.45 0.51 -12.63
C ASN A 36 -11.49 0.57 -11.09
N GLN A 37 -11.73 -0.58 -10.45
CA GLN A 37 -11.71 -0.70 -8.99
C GLN A 37 -10.30 -0.94 -8.42
N GLU A 38 -9.28 -1.00 -9.27
CA GLU A 38 -7.90 -1.03 -8.82
C GLU A 38 -7.50 0.35 -8.32
N VAL A 39 -6.83 0.40 -7.17
CA VAL A 39 -6.29 1.63 -6.60
C VAL A 39 -5.03 2.01 -7.37
N THR A 40 -5.03 3.19 -7.96
CA THR A 40 -3.89 3.69 -8.71
C THR A 40 -2.95 4.50 -7.82
N PHE A 41 -1.74 4.72 -8.32
CA PHE A 41 -0.80 5.65 -7.70
C PHE A 41 -1.38 7.07 -7.52
N GLN A 42 -2.19 7.55 -8.46
CA GLN A 42 -2.81 8.86 -8.36
C GLN A 42 -3.87 8.90 -7.26
N ASP A 43 -4.64 7.82 -7.09
CA ASP A 43 -5.63 7.71 -6.02
C ASP A 43 -4.96 7.77 -4.64
N LEU A 44 -3.83 7.08 -4.47
CA LEU A 44 -3.02 7.13 -3.24
C LEU A 44 -2.45 8.53 -2.99
N LYS A 45 -1.91 9.20 -4.02
CA LYS A 45 -1.40 10.57 -3.90
C LYS A 45 -2.48 11.58 -3.51
N LYS A 46 -3.71 11.39 -3.98
CA LYS A 46 -4.85 12.27 -3.70
C LYS A 46 -5.61 11.86 -2.43
N GLY A 47 -5.31 10.71 -1.84
CA GLY A 47 -6.05 10.17 -0.68
C GLY A 47 -7.48 9.74 -1.01
N ILE A 48 -7.81 9.43 -2.26
CA ILE A 48 -9.19 9.14 -2.73
C ILE A 48 -9.44 7.66 -3.05
N GLY A 49 -8.46 6.78 -2.81
CA GLY A 49 -8.55 5.38 -3.19
C GLY A 49 -9.44 4.50 -2.30
N SER A 50 -9.86 5.00 -1.12
CA SER A 50 -10.57 4.21 -0.10
C SER A 50 -11.96 3.73 -0.53
N SER A 51 -12.56 4.35 -1.54
CA SER A 51 -13.87 3.94 -2.08
C SER A 51 -13.81 2.78 -3.08
N LYS A 52 -12.61 2.43 -3.57
CA LYS A 52 -12.43 1.37 -4.57
C LYS A 52 -12.32 -0.01 -3.92
N SER A 53 -12.90 -1.05 -4.53
CA SER A 53 -12.82 -2.42 -3.97
C SER A 53 -11.37 -2.90 -3.80
N GLY A 54 -10.47 -2.50 -4.71
CA GLY A 54 -9.06 -2.86 -4.66
C GLY A 54 -8.32 -2.32 -3.43
N TYR A 55 -8.87 -1.30 -2.75
CA TYR A 55 -8.29 -0.76 -1.52
C TYR A 55 -8.19 -1.81 -0.41
N ARG A 56 -9.15 -2.73 -0.35
CA ARG A 56 -9.16 -3.82 0.64
C ARG A 56 -7.91 -4.70 0.54
N LYS A 57 -7.39 -4.94 -0.67
CA LYS A 57 -6.18 -5.74 -0.88
C LYS A 57 -4.94 -5.05 -0.31
N ILE A 58 -4.88 -3.73 -0.46
CA ILE A 58 -3.81 -2.91 0.13
C ILE A 58 -3.90 -2.95 1.66
N GLN A 59 -5.10 -2.80 2.22
CA GLN A 59 -5.31 -2.93 3.68
C GLN A 59 -4.85 -4.29 4.20
N PHE A 60 -5.27 -5.37 3.54
CA PHE A 60 -4.88 -6.72 3.91
C PHE A 60 -3.35 -6.91 3.90
N CYS A 61 -2.67 -6.38 2.88
CA CYS A 61 -1.21 -6.46 2.81
C CYS A 61 -0.54 -5.68 3.94
N GLY A 62 -1.05 -4.50 4.27
CA GLY A 62 -0.55 -3.70 5.40
C GLY A 62 -0.74 -4.41 6.74
N ASP A 63 -1.92 -4.98 6.98
CA ASP A 63 -2.21 -5.76 8.19
C ASP A 63 -1.28 -6.97 8.31
N GLN A 64 -1.05 -7.68 7.20
CA GLN A 64 -0.16 -8.83 7.19
C GLN A 64 1.30 -8.43 7.40
N ALA A 65 1.76 -7.37 6.74
CA ALA A 65 3.10 -6.82 6.94
C ALA A 65 3.33 -6.44 8.41
N GLN A 66 2.35 -5.80 9.06
CA GLN A 66 2.44 -5.45 10.47
C GLN A 66 2.53 -6.70 11.37
N ARG A 67 1.74 -7.75 11.10
CA ARG A 67 1.84 -9.03 11.82
C ARG A 67 3.21 -9.68 11.66
N ASP A 68 3.82 -9.51 10.49
CA ASP A 68 5.14 -10.03 10.15
C ASP A 68 6.29 -9.12 10.63
N GLY A 69 5.98 -8.04 11.37
CA GLY A 69 6.97 -7.10 11.90
C GLY A 69 7.58 -6.16 10.85
N LEU A 70 6.97 -6.08 9.67
CA LEU A 70 7.40 -5.22 8.57
C LEU A 70 6.66 -3.88 8.63
N LYS A 71 7.42 -2.79 8.62
CA LYS A 71 6.85 -1.43 8.61
C LYS A 71 6.30 -1.04 7.23
N TYR A 72 6.85 -1.61 6.17
CA TYR A 72 6.56 -1.22 4.80
C TYR A 72 6.03 -2.40 3.99
N PHE A 73 5.20 -2.10 3.00
CA PHE A 73 4.62 -3.05 2.06
C PHE A 73 4.28 -2.38 0.71
#